data_AF-A0A2W1JQA6-F1
#
_entry.id   AF-A0A2W1JQA6-F1
#
_cell.length_a   1.000
_cell.length_b   1.000
_cell.length_c   1.000
_cell.angle_alpha   90.00
_cell.angle_beta   90.00
_cell.angle_gamma   90.00
#
_symmetry.space_group_name_H-M   'P 1'
#
loop_
_entity.id
_entity.type
_entity.pdbx_description
1 polymer ?
#
loop_
_entity_poly.entity_id
_entity_poly.type
_entity_poly.pdbx_seq_one_letter_code
_entity_poly.pdbx_strand_id
1 'polypeptide(L)'
;MNNLKLERNWPQAIVACLTVMPLVAYPIFQHATQDDVTFTIDKAERVLDGRSSRYLIFTKDETFENTDSIAFFKFDSSDIYGRIDEGKTYRAKVSGARMPLFSSYRNIIEIQEKSK
;
A
#
# COMPACT_ATOMS: atom_id res chain seq x y z
N MET A 1 11.54 -41.48 22.73
CA MET A 1 10.23 -40.98 23.23
C MET A 1 9.92 -39.53 22.81
N ASN A 2 10.59 -38.97 21.79
CA ASN A 2 10.42 -37.56 21.40
C ASN A 2 9.70 -37.33 20.05
N ASN A 3 9.53 -38.37 19.22
CA ASN A 3 8.91 -38.22 17.89
C ASN A 3 7.38 -38.15 17.94
N LEU A 4 6.74 -38.68 18.99
CA LEU A 4 5.27 -38.66 19.15
C LEU A 4 4.69 -37.27 19.51
N LYS A 5 5.51 -36.34 20.03
CA LYS A 5 5.09 -34.96 20.30
C LYS A 5 5.15 -34.08 19.05
N LEU A 6 6.11 -34.35 18.15
CA LEU A 6 6.27 -33.62 16.89
C LEU A 6 5.08 -33.87 15.95
N GLU A 7 4.69 -35.16 15.80
CA GLU A 7 3.52 -35.62 15.03
C GLU A 7 2.16 -35.13 15.56
N ARG A 8 2.10 -34.64 16.81
CA ARG A 8 0.85 -34.15 17.43
C ARG A 8 0.70 -32.63 17.35
N ASN A 9 1.80 -31.89 17.32
CA ASN A 9 1.78 -30.43 17.38
C ASN A 9 1.98 -29.75 16.01
N TRP A 10 2.31 -30.50 14.95
CA TRP A 10 2.47 -29.93 13.60
C TRP A 10 1.22 -29.18 13.07
N PRO A 11 -0.04 -29.54 13.39
CA PRO A 11 -1.19 -28.75 12.95
C PRO A 11 -1.22 -27.38 13.63
N GLN A 12 -0.80 -27.30 14.90
CA GLN A 12 -0.69 -26.04 15.64
C GLN A 12 0.44 -25.18 15.08
N ALA A 13 1.56 -25.80 14.69
CA ALA A 13 2.66 -25.10 14.03
C ALA A 13 2.24 -24.55 12.65
N ILE A 14 1.46 -25.31 11.86
CA ILE A 14 0.91 -24.82 10.60
C ILE A 14 -0.02 -23.63 10.82
N VAL A 15 -0.95 -23.74 11.77
CA VAL A 15 -1.87 -22.64 12.09
C VAL A 15 -1.09 -21.40 12.55
N ALA A 16 -0.07 -21.56 13.39
CA ALA A 16 0.80 -20.46 13.80
C ALA A 16 1.59 -19.85 12.63
N CYS A 17 2.09 -20.67 11.70
CA CYS A 17 2.75 -20.16 10.50
C CYS A 17 1.78 -19.41 9.58
N LEU A 18 0.56 -19.90 9.38
CA LEU A 18 -0.44 -19.25 8.55
C LEU A 18 -0.91 -17.90 9.11
N THR A 19 -0.81 -17.69 10.43
CA THR A 19 -1.16 -16.40 11.07
C THR A 19 0.01 -15.45 11.19
N VAL A 20 1.21 -15.93 11.55
CA VAL A 20 2.41 -15.09 11.73
C VAL A 20 3.04 -14.72 10.40
N MET A 21 3.01 -15.61 9.41
CA MET A 21 3.66 -15.36 8.12
C MET A 21 3.09 -14.12 7.43
N PRO A 22 1.76 -13.89 7.31
CA PRO A 22 1.24 -12.66 6.71
C PRO A 22 1.67 -11.38 7.46
N LEU A 23 1.75 -11.43 8.80
CA LEU A 23 2.17 -10.28 9.61
C LEU A 23 3.61 -9.86 9.34
N VAL A 24 4.47 -10.80 8.93
CA VAL A 24 5.88 -10.55 8.59
C VAL A 24 6.07 -10.33 7.08
N ALA A 25 5.40 -11.13 6.25
CA ALA A 25 5.50 -11.08 4.80
C ALA A 25 4.91 -9.80 4.22
N TYR A 26 3.79 -9.32 4.77
CA TYR A 26 3.15 -8.09 4.30
C TYR A 26 4.04 -6.84 4.41
N PRO A 27 4.64 -6.50 5.57
CA PRO A 27 5.55 -5.36 5.65
C PRO A 27 6.80 -5.58 4.78
N ILE A 28 7.36 -6.80 4.73
CA ILE A 28 8.48 -7.09 3.83
C ILE A 28 8.11 -6.79 2.37
N PHE A 29 6.93 -7.24 1.92
CA PHE A 29 6.46 -6.97 0.57
C PHE A 29 6.30 -5.48 0.29
N GLN A 30 5.70 -4.73 1.21
CA GLN A 30 5.54 -3.28 1.10
C GLN A 30 6.93 -2.60 0.98
N HIS A 31 7.86 -2.89 1.88
CA HIS A 31 9.21 -2.33 1.85
C HIS A 31 10.01 -2.74 0.59
N ALA A 32 9.87 -3.98 0.14
CA ALA A 32 10.57 -4.48 -1.06
C ALA A 32 10.04 -3.90 -2.38
N THR A 33 8.82 -3.39 -2.39
CA THR A 33 8.17 -2.81 -3.59
C THR A 33 8.20 -1.28 -3.58
N GLN A 34 8.97 -0.67 -2.68
CA GLN A 34 9.13 0.77 -2.65
C GLN A 34 9.82 1.28 -3.91
N ASP A 35 9.32 2.39 -4.42
CA ASP A 35 9.83 3.04 -5.63
C ASP A 35 9.64 4.56 -5.55
N ASP A 36 10.57 5.30 -6.16
CA ASP A 36 10.54 6.76 -6.26
C ASP A 36 10.06 7.14 -7.66
N VAL A 37 8.86 7.72 -7.75
CA VAL A 37 8.24 8.10 -9.02
C VAL A 37 8.04 9.60 -9.11
N THR A 38 8.10 10.14 -10.32
CA THR A 38 7.76 11.55 -10.59
C THR A 38 6.64 11.58 -11.61
N PHE A 39 5.54 12.25 -11.28
CA PHE A 39 4.36 12.30 -12.14
C PHE A 39 3.62 13.64 -12.00
N THR A 40 2.83 13.96 -13.02
CA THR A 40 1.84 15.04 -12.96
C THR A 40 0.48 14.45 -12.63
N ILE A 41 -0.24 15.09 -11.71
CA ILE A 41 -1.59 14.66 -11.33
C ILE A 41 -2.57 15.16 -12.38
N ASP A 42 -3.25 14.24 -13.06
CA ASP A 42 -4.29 14.57 -14.02
C ASP A 42 -5.64 14.76 -13.32
N LYS A 43 -5.92 13.92 -12.31
CA LYS A 43 -7.14 13.99 -11.51
C LYS A 43 -6.91 13.39 -10.13
N ALA A 44 -7.51 13.97 -9.10
CA ALA A 44 -7.58 13.36 -7.77
C ALA A 44 -9.04 13.25 -7.34
N GLU A 45 -9.47 12.06 -6.90
CA GLU A 45 -10.83 11.86 -6.42
C GLU A 45 -10.91 10.89 -5.24
N ARG A 46 -11.95 11.07 -4.41
CA ARG A 46 -12.34 10.10 -3.40
C ARG A 46 -13.37 9.14 -4.00
N VAL A 47 -13.02 7.86 -4.06
CA VAL A 47 -13.91 6.78 -4.51
C VAL A 47 -14.52 6.08 -3.30
N LEU A 48 -15.83 5.87 -3.37
CA LEU A 48 -16.60 5.12 -2.38
C LEU A 48 -16.80 3.67 -2.85
N ASP A 49 -16.53 2.72 -1.97
CA ASP A 49 -16.75 1.30 -2.21
C ASP A 49 -17.46 0.68 -1.00
N GLY A 50 -18.78 0.63 -1.09
CA GLY A 50 -19.67 0.24 -0.01
C GLY A 50 -19.53 1.14 1.22
N ARG A 51 -18.92 0.60 2.28
CA ARG A 51 -18.66 1.33 3.53
C ARG A 51 -17.23 1.88 3.63
N SER A 52 -16.41 1.65 2.62
CA SER A 52 -15.03 2.10 2.56
C SER A 52 -14.88 3.27 1.61
N SER A 53 -13.84 4.07 1.80
CA SER A 53 -13.47 5.12 0.87
C SER A 53 -11.96 5.18 0.71
N ARG A 54 -11.49 5.42 -0.51
CA ARG A 54 -10.08 5.60 -0.82
C ARG A 54 -9.89 6.79 -1.75
N TYR A 55 -8.74 7.43 -1.66
CA TYR A 55 -8.34 8.46 -2.62
C TYR A 55 -7.59 7.81 -3.78
N LEU A 56 -8.01 8.09 -5.01
CA LEU A 56 -7.30 7.69 -6.23
C LEU A 56 -6.68 8.91 -6.89
N ILE A 57 -5.41 8.78 -7.24
CA ILE A 57 -4.62 9.81 -7.91
C ILE A 57 -4.32 9.28 -9.31
N PHE A 58 -4.96 9.90 -10.30
CA PHE A 58 -4.80 9.56 -11.70
C PHE A 58 -3.65 10.36 -12.30
N THR A 59 -2.81 9.64 -13.02
CA THR A 59 -1.69 10.20 -13.78
C THR A 59 -1.68 9.55 -15.15
N LYS A 60 -0.83 10.06 -16.04
CA LYS A 60 -0.69 9.54 -17.39
C LYS A 60 -0.27 8.07 -17.45
N ASP A 61 0.65 7.65 -16.59
CA ASP A 61 1.32 6.35 -16.71
C ASP A 61 0.67 5.29 -15.82
N GLU A 62 0.21 5.68 -14.63
CA GLU A 62 -0.51 4.78 -13.73
C GLU A 62 -1.50 5.51 -12.81
N THR A 63 -2.33 4.74 -12.13
CA THR A 63 -3.19 5.23 -11.05
C THR A 63 -2.62 4.79 -9.72
N PHE A 64 -2.55 5.72 -8.78
CA PHE A 64 -2.15 5.44 -7.40
C PHE A 64 -3.35 5.50 -6.48
N GLU A 65 -3.25 4.80 -5.36
CA GLU A 65 -4.10 5.07 -4.21
C GLU A 65 -3.35 5.90 -3.17
N ASN A 66 -4.08 6.63 -2.35
CA ASN A 66 -3.56 7.29 -1.17
C ASN A 66 -4.40 6.85 0.03
N THR A 67 -3.89 5.87 0.75
CA THR A 67 -4.50 5.26 1.93
C THR A 67 -3.49 5.21 3.07
N ASP A 68 -3.97 5.04 4.30
CA ASP A 68 -3.10 4.85 5.46
C ASP A 68 -2.32 3.54 5.32
N SER A 69 -1.06 3.55 5.74
CA SER A 69 -0.19 2.38 5.67
C SER A 69 0.48 2.13 7.00
N ILE A 70 0.08 1.05 7.66
CA ILE A 70 0.68 0.58 8.91
C ILE A 70 2.16 0.20 8.68
N ALA A 71 2.48 -0.39 7.52
CA ALA A 71 3.85 -0.81 7.20
C ALA A 71 4.86 0.36 7.14
N PHE A 72 4.38 1.58 6.91
CA PHE A 72 5.18 2.80 6.84
C PHE A 72 4.81 3.82 7.93
N PHE A 73 3.96 3.45 8.89
CA PHE A 73 3.44 4.37 9.91
C PHE A 73 2.85 5.67 9.33
N LYS A 74 2.19 5.55 8.16
CA LYS A 74 1.56 6.65 7.45
C LYS A 74 0.07 6.70 7.80
N PHE A 75 -0.37 7.81 8.40
CA PHE A 75 -1.77 8.04 8.81
C PHE A 75 -2.29 9.43 8.41
N ASP A 76 -1.62 10.09 7.46
CA ASP A 76 -1.91 11.44 6.97
C ASP A 76 -2.52 11.43 5.55
N SER A 77 -3.21 10.34 5.16
CA SER A 77 -3.74 10.21 3.79
C SER A 77 -4.67 11.37 3.40
N SER A 78 -5.53 11.82 4.30
CA SER A 78 -6.41 12.97 4.04
C SER A 78 -5.64 14.29 3.93
N ASP A 79 -4.56 14.45 4.70
CA ASP A 79 -3.71 15.65 4.64
C ASP A 79 -2.88 15.69 3.35
N ILE A 80 -2.42 14.53 2.86
CA ILE A 80 -1.82 14.40 1.52
C ILE A 80 -2.83 14.82 0.46
N TYR A 81 -4.05 14.29 0.53
CA TYR A 81 -5.08 14.60 -0.45
C TYR A 81 -5.45 16.09 -0.43
N GLY A 82 -5.46 16.73 0.73
CA GLY A 82 -5.76 18.15 0.87
C GLY A 82 -4.66 19.12 0.38
N ARG A 83 -3.42 18.64 0.16
CA ARG A 83 -2.27 19.49 -0.24
C ARG A 83 -1.78 19.27 -1.67
N ILE A 84 -2.39 18.35 -2.41
CA ILE A 84 -2.06 18.08 -3.81
C ILE A 84 -3.01 18.84 -4.72
N ASP A 85 -2.50 19.34 -5.85
CA ASP A 85 -3.30 20.01 -6.87
C ASP A 85 -3.17 19.29 -8.22
N GLU A 86 -4.29 19.22 -8.94
CA GLU A 86 -4.31 18.74 -10.32
C GLU A 86 -3.48 19.67 -11.22
N GLY A 87 -2.78 19.09 -12.19
CA GLY A 87 -1.87 19.77 -13.12
C GLY A 87 -0.46 20.04 -12.57
N LYS A 88 -0.20 19.79 -11.29
CA LYS A 88 1.15 19.92 -10.70
C LYS A 88 1.95 18.63 -10.77
N THR A 89 3.27 18.76 -10.80
CA THR A 89 4.22 17.64 -10.81
C THR A 89 4.77 17.38 -9.41
N TYR A 90 4.76 16.12 -9.00
CA TYR A 90 5.21 15.67 -7.69
C TYR A 90 6.28 14.59 -7.83
N ARG A 91 7.17 14.54 -6.85
CA ARG A 91 7.97 13.35 -6.57
C ARG A 91 7.30 12.60 -5.42
N ALA A 92 6.97 11.34 -5.64
CA ALA A 92 6.32 10.50 -4.66
C ALA A 92 7.13 9.23 -4.39
N LYS A 93 7.13 8.79 -3.14
CA LYS A 93 7.52 7.45 -2.75
C LYS A 93 6.27 6.59 -2.75
N VAL A 94 6.27 5.51 -3.52
CA VAL A 94 5.11 4.62 -3.68
C VAL A 94 5.47 3.20 -3.27
N SER A 95 4.49 2.39 -2.94
CA SER A 95 4.70 1.00 -2.50
C SER A 95 3.51 0.10 -2.87
N GLY A 96 3.78 -1.19 -3.02
CA GLY A 96 2.81 -2.19 -3.43
C GLY A 96 2.85 -2.50 -4.93
N ALA A 97 1.81 -3.18 -5.42
CA ALA A 97 1.72 -3.61 -6.81
C ALA A 97 0.32 -3.38 -7.38
N ARG A 98 0.26 -3.05 -8.67
CA ARG A 98 -1.00 -2.99 -9.42
C ARG A 98 -1.51 -4.41 -9.69
N MET A 99 -2.64 -4.78 -9.08
CA MET A 99 -3.33 -6.05 -9.38
C MET A 99 -4.72 -5.76 -9.95
N PRO A 100 -4.92 -5.88 -11.28
CA PRO A 100 -6.19 -5.58 -11.94
C PRO A 100 -7.38 -6.36 -11.40
N LEU A 101 -7.20 -7.65 -11.10
CA LEU A 101 -8.27 -8.52 -10.60
C LEU A 101 -8.81 -8.11 -9.23
N PHE A 102 -7.99 -7.44 -8.41
CA PHE A 102 -8.37 -6.99 -7.06
C PHE A 102 -8.61 -5.48 -7.00
N SER A 103 -8.56 -4.78 -8.14
CA SER A 103 -8.60 -3.32 -8.20
C SER A 103 -7.62 -2.65 -7.23
N SER A 104 -6.44 -3.26 -7.01
CA SER A 104 -5.40 -2.69 -6.14
C SER A 104 -4.44 -1.84 -6.94
N TYR A 105 -3.98 -0.75 -6.33
CA TYR A 105 -3.03 0.19 -6.92
C TYR A 105 -1.81 0.32 -6.01
N ARG A 106 -0.72 0.93 -6.53
CA ARG A 106 0.39 1.30 -5.65
C ARG A 106 -0.05 2.44 -4.74
N ASN A 107 0.28 2.35 -3.46
CA ASN A 107 -0.06 3.37 -2.47
C ASN A 107 1.04 4.44 -2.42
N ILE A 108 0.64 5.71 -2.38
CA ILE A 108 1.53 6.83 -2.12
C ILE A 108 1.88 6.82 -0.63
N ILE A 109 3.17 6.72 -0.33
CA ILE A 109 3.71 6.72 1.03
C ILE A 109 4.12 8.14 1.43
N GLU A 110 4.83 8.84 0.55
CA GLU A 110 5.23 10.23 0.73
C GLU A 110 5.08 10.95 -0.60
N ILE A 111 4.77 12.25 -0.57
CA ILE A 111 4.65 13.06 -1.78
C ILE A 111 5.11 14.50 -1.51
N GLN A 112 5.90 15.04 -2.43
CA GLN A 112 6.46 16.39 -2.36
C GLN A 112 6.32 17.08 -3.72
N GLU A 113 5.83 18.32 -3.72
CA GLU A 113 5.72 19.12 -4.96
C GLU A 113 7.13 19.36 -5.50
N LYS A 114 7.33 19.07 -6.79
CA LYS A 114 8.59 19.36 -7.45
C LYS A 114 8.61 20.85 -7.77
N SER A 115 9.35 21.65 -7.00
CA SER A 115 9.57 23.07 -7.32
C SER A 115 10.05 23.19 -8.77
N LYS A 116 9.48 24.15 -9.49
CA LYS A 116 10.03 24.61 -10.77
C LYS A 116 11.46 25.11 -10.60
#